data_AF-A0A0C9WUY2-F1
#
_entry.id   AF-A0A0C9WUY2-F1
#
_cell.length_a   1.000
_cell.length_b   1.000
_cell.length_c   1.000
_cell.angle_alpha   90.00
_cell.angle_beta   90.00
_cell.angle_gamma   90.00
#
_symmetry.space_group_name_H-M   'P 1'
#
loop_
_entity.id
_entity.type
_entity.pdbx_description
1 polymer ?
#
loop_
_entity_poly.entity_id
_entity_poly.type
_entity_poly.pdbx_seq_one_letter_code
_entity_poly.pdbx_strand_id
1 'polypeptide(L)'
;MSEAHVFQNARGTTVSGGTFYTANTIHINNIDNGSRTISDGVMSLMPNPSNRFTGRTEAIAKLKSHFFTNTNDSGQNRKFFLLYGMGGIGKTQICLKFVEEMYDSFSQVFWVDASSSGTILQALKGISQSYALDGSPESALRWIGSLSENYLLIFDNADVLSPAELE
;
A
#
# COMPACT_ATOMS: atom_id res chain seq x y z
N MET A 1 23.76 1.94 -33.64
CA MET A 1 22.44 1.77 -32.98
C MET A 1 22.53 0.51 -32.14
N SER A 2 22.41 0.62 -30.82
CA SER A 2 22.61 -0.50 -29.87
C SER A 2 21.38 -1.39 -29.83
N GLU A 3 21.52 -2.69 -30.06
CA GLU A 3 20.44 -3.67 -29.83
C GLU A 3 20.18 -3.82 -28.33
N ALA A 4 18.91 -3.82 -27.93
CA ALA A 4 18.51 -4.07 -26.55
C ALA A 4 18.30 -5.58 -26.34
N HIS A 5 19.17 -6.21 -25.56
CA HIS A 5 19.07 -7.64 -25.23
C HIS A 5 18.18 -7.85 -24.00
N VAL A 6 16.90 -8.20 -24.23
CA VAL A 6 15.87 -8.30 -23.17
C VAL A 6 16.07 -9.52 -22.25
N PHE A 7 16.77 -10.57 -22.69
CA PHE A 7 16.93 -11.82 -21.93
C PHE A 7 18.37 -12.34 -21.91
N GLN A 8 19.35 -11.46 -21.72
CA GLN A 8 20.74 -11.89 -21.66
C GLN A 8 20.93 -12.83 -20.43
N ASN A 9 21.41 -14.05 -20.68
CA ASN A 9 21.68 -15.10 -19.68
C ASN A 9 20.48 -15.79 -19.02
N ALA A 10 19.25 -15.59 -19.50
CA ALA A 10 18.10 -16.36 -18.99
C ALA A 10 18.17 -17.84 -19.43
N ARG A 11 17.84 -18.78 -18.53
CA ARG A 11 17.68 -20.20 -18.83
C ARG A 11 16.37 -20.71 -18.24
N GLY A 12 15.70 -21.62 -18.94
CA GLY A 12 14.47 -22.28 -18.46
C GLY A 12 13.17 -21.48 -18.60
N THR A 13 13.12 -20.47 -19.48
CA THR A 13 11.93 -19.62 -19.68
C THR A 13 11.03 -20.15 -20.79
N THR A 14 9.75 -20.38 -20.47
CA THR A 14 8.69 -20.64 -21.46
C THR A 14 7.69 -19.51 -21.39
N VAL A 15 7.44 -18.87 -22.54
CA VAL A 15 6.38 -17.87 -22.69
C VAL A 15 5.50 -18.32 -23.84
N SER A 16 4.19 -18.44 -23.62
CA SER A 16 3.22 -18.66 -24.69
C SER A 16 2.17 -17.55 -24.70
N GLY A 17 1.86 -17.04 -25.89
CA GLY A 17 0.73 -16.13 -26.12
C GLY A 17 0.87 -14.67 -25.66
N GLY A 18 2.06 -14.21 -25.24
CA GLY A 18 2.28 -12.82 -24.78
C GLY A 18 3.01 -11.92 -25.80
N THR A 19 2.74 -10.61 -25.74
CA THR A 19 3.47 -9.58 -26.50
C THR A 19 4.41 -8.81 -25.58
N PHE A 20 5.69 -8.70 -25.95
CA PHE A 20 6.69 -7.93 -25.20
C PHE A 20 6.94 -6.56 -25.83
N TYR A 21 6.86 -5.50 -25.03
CA TYR A 21 7.23 -4.15 -25.44
C TYR A 21 8.56 -3.76 -24.78
N THR A 22 9.58 -3.50 -25.58
CA THR A 22 10.86 -2.97 -25.09
C THR A 22 10.74 -1.46 -24.93
N ALA A 23 10.72 -0.96 -23.69
CA ALA A 23 10.78 0.48 -23.42
C ALA A 23 12.24 0.93 -23.33
N ASN A 24 12.65 1.92 -24.13
CA ASN A 24 14.04 2.44 -24.14
C ASN A 24 14.39 3.24 -22.88
N THR A 25 13.38 3.77 -22.16
CA THR A 25 13.56 4.54 -20.93
C THR A 25 12.31 4.38 -20.07
N ILE A 26 12.43 3.76 -18.89
CA ILE A 26 11.40 3.86 -17.85
C ILE A 26 11.72 5.12 -17.05
N HIS A 27 10.95 6.19 -17.26
CA HIS A 27 10.97 7.33 -16.35
C HIS A 27 10.24 6.93 -15.07
N ILE A 28 11.00 6.46 -14.08
CA ILE A 28 10.53 6.38 -12.70
C ILE A 28 10.53 7.81 -12.18
N ASN A 29 9.36 8.43 -12.17
CA ASN A 29 9.21 9.74 -11.53
C ASN A 29 9.18 9.51 -10.01
N ASN A 30 10.35 9.53 -9.38
CA ASN A 30 10.41 9.83 -7.95
C ASN A 30 9.90 11.25 -7.78
N ILE A 31 8.67 11.39 -7.29
CA ILE A 31 8.21 12.66 -6.75
C ILE A 31 8.90 12.83 -5.40
N ASP A 32 10.12 13.35 -5.44
CA ASP A 32 10.83 13.83 -4.26
C ASP A 32 10.18 15.15 -3.82
N ASN A 33 9.01 15.06 -3.18
CA ASN A 33 8.46 16.17 -2.41
C ASN A 33 8.93 16.05 -0.96
N GLY A 34 10.03 16.76 -0.65
CA GLY A 34 10.30 17.27 0.70
C GLY A 34 10.57 16.25 1.82
N SER A 35 11.81 15.78 1.89
CA SER A 35 12.55 15.45 3.13
C SER A 35 11.76 14.86 4.32
N ARG A 36 11.24 13.65 4.16
CA ARG A 36 11.29 12.59 5.18
C ARG A 36 11.63 11.30 4.47
N THR A 37 12.78 10.71 4.78
CA THR A 37 13.18 9.38 4.29
C THR A 37 12.27 8.35 4.95
N ILE A 38 11.07 8.17 4.39
CA ILE A 38 10.24 7.01 4.62
C ILE A 38 10.99 5.84 3.99
N SER A 39 11.29 4.80 4.76
CA SER A 39 12.00 3.62 4.26
C SER A 39 11.27 3.08 3.01
N ASP A 40 11.98 3.07 1.88
CA ASP A 40 11.49 2.85 0.52
C ASP A 40 10.60 1.62 0.32
N GLY A 41 10.72 0.57 1.15
CA GLY A 41 10.08 -0.70 0.84
C GLY A 41 8.58 -0.81 1.14
N VAL A 42 7.95 0.19 1.78
CA VAL A 42 6.49 0.18 2.01
C VAL A 42 5.72 0.97 0.95
N MET A 43 6.29 2.05 0.43
CA MET A 43 5.66 2.80 -0.67
C MET A 43 5.66 2.05 -2.00
N SER A 44 6.59 1.10 -2.19
CA SER A 44 6.66 0.30 -3.43
C SER A 44 5.40 -0.53 -3.73
N LEU A 45 4.51 -0.74 -2.75
CA LEU A 45 3.26 -1.49 -2.93
C LEU A 45 2.03 -0.58 -3.17
N MET A 46 2.17 0.74 -3.01
CA MET A 46 1.06 1.66 -3.23
C MET A 46 0.72 1.75 -4.73
N PRO A 47 -0.56 1.54 -5.11
CA PRO A 47 -0.99 1.76 -6.48
C PRO A 47 -0.86 3.23 -6.87
N ASN A 48 -0.72 3.50 -8.17
CA ASN A 48 -0.58 4.87 -8.67
C ASN A 48 -1.88 5.69 -8.42
N PRO A 49 -1.78 6.87 -7.77
CA PRO A 49 -2.89 7.79 -7.68
C PRO A 49 -3.24 8.37 -9.06
N SER A 50 -4.54 8.57 -9.30
CA SER A 50 -5.02 9.21 -10.52
C SER A 50 -4.91 10.73 -10.44
N ASN A 51 -4.28 11.35 -11.44
CA ASN A 51 -4.26 12.81 -11.61
C ASN A 51 -5.63 13.42 -11.98
N ARG A 52 -6.66 12.59 -12.17
CA ARG A 52 -8.02 13.01 -12.54
C ARG A 52 -9.05 12.53 -11.51
N PHE A 53 -8.65 12.40 -10.25
CA PHE A 53 -9.59 12.07 -9.18
C PHE A 53 -10.60 13.22 -8.99
N THR A 54 -11.90 12.90 -9.08
CA THR A 54 -12.98 13.89 -8.93
C THR A 54 -14.15 13.29 -8.16
N GLY A 55 -14.91 14.12 -7.45
CA GLY A 55 -16.05 13.69 -6.64
C GLY A 55 -15.63 12.93 -5.38
N ARG A 56 -16.53 12.08 -4.84
CA ARG A 56 -16.30 11.26 -3.62
C ARG A 56 -15.93 12.05 -2.35
N THR A 57 -16.20 13.35 -2.35
CA THR A 57 -15.95 14.26 -1.23
C THR A 57 -16.64 13.80 0.05
N GLU A 58 -17.86 13.25 -0.04
CA GLU A 58 -18.58 12.70 1.11
C GLU A 58 -17.87 11.48 1.71
N ALA A 59 -17.37 10.56 0.88
CA ALA A 59 -16.63 9.38 1.35
C ALA A 59 -15.33 9.77 2.04
N ILE A 60 -14.59 10.73 1.46
CA ILE A 60 -13.37 11.27 2.05
C ILE A 60 -13.68 12.00 3.36
N ALA A 61 -14.74 12.80 3.42
CA ALA A 61 -15.17 13.49 4.64
C ALA A 61 -15.51 12.49 5.76
N LYS A 62 -16.18 11.37 5.43
CA LYS A 62 -16.46 10.29 6.39
C LYS A 62 -15.17 9.64 6.92
N LEU A 63 -14.20 9.36 6.05
CA LEU A 63 -12.88 8.85 6.45
C LEU A 63 -12.18 9.82 7.40
N LYS A 64 -12.06 11.09 7.02
CA LYS A 64 -11.44 12.13 7.85
C LYS A 64 -12.12 12.28 9.20
N SER A 65 -13.46 12.34 9.19
CA SER A 65 -14.23 12.43 10.43
C SER A 65 -13.94 11.22 11.33
N HIS A 66 -14.04 10.01 10.82
CA HIS A 66 -13.81 8.79 11.61
C HIS A 66 -12.42 8.77 12.28
N PHE A 67 -11.36 9.05 11.51
CA PHE A 67 -10.00 8.97 12.04
C PHE A 67 -9.62 10.18 12.91
N PHE A 68 -10.12 11.38 12.63
CA PHE A 68 -9.61 12.63 13.23
C PHE A 68 -10.61 13.47 14.01
N THR A 69 -11.89 13.09 14.11
CA THR A 69 -12.77 13.78 15.09
C THR A 69 -12.43 13.33 16.52
N ASN A 70 -12.14 14.33 17.35
CA ASN A 70 -11.89 14.20 18.78
C ASN A 70 -13.17 13.71 19.48
N THR A 71 -13.28 12.41 19.72
CA THR A 71 -13.96 11.97 20.94
C THR A 71 -12.96 12.17 22.08
N ASN A 72 -13.44 12.63 23.22
CA ASN A 72 -12.66 12.80 24.45
C ASN A 72 -12.23 11.42 25.04
N ASP A 73 -11.88 10.47 24.17
CA ASP A 73 -11.39 9.16 24.54
C ASP A 73 -9.97 9.33 25.06
N SER A 74 -9.89 9.31 26.37
CA SER A 74 -8.66 9.18 27.18
C SER A 74 -7.79 7.96 26.83
N GLY A 75 -8.13 7.17 25.81
CA GLY A 75 -7.34 6.08 25.27
C GLY A 75 -7.17 6.20 23.75
N GLN A 76 -5.93 6.15 23.28
CA GLN A 76 -5.57 6.02 21.86
C GLN A 76 -5.99 4.63 21.36
N ASN A 77 -7.28 4.44 21.09
CA ASN A 77 -7.80 3.18 20.59
C ASN A 77 -7.55 3.06 19.08
N ARG A 78 -7.15 1.87 18.63
CA ARG A 78 -7.01 1.55 17.21
C ARG A 78 -8.37 1.69 16.51
N LYS A 79 -8.45 2.53 15.48
CA LYS A 79 -9.66 2.77 14.68
C LYS A 79 -9.66 1.92 13.42
N PHE A 80 -10.85 1.45 13.01
CA PHE A 80 -11.04 0.60 11.83
C PHE A 80 -12.14 1.16 10.95
N PHE A 81 -11.88 1.20 9.64
CA PHE A 81 -12.85 1.66 8.64
C PHE A 81 -12.95 0.66 7.49
N LEU A 82 -14.16 0.15 7.23
CA LEU A 82 -14.43 -0.72 6.09
C LEU A 82 -14.96 0.09 4.91
N LEU A 83 -14.17 0.17 3.83
CA LEU A 83 -14.61 0.74 2.57
C LEU A 83 -15.02 -0.37 1.59
N TYR A 84 -16.33 -0.49 1.34
CA TYR A 84 -16.88 -1.55 0.48
C TYR A 84 -17.74 -0.97 -0.66
N GLY A 85 -18.00 -1.79 -1.67
CA GLY A 85 -18.77 -1.41 -2.86
C GLY A 85 -18.35 -2.20 -4.09
N MET A 86 -19.10 -2.04 -5.17
CA MET A 86 -18.91 -2.77 -6.43
C MET A 86 -17.47 -2.67 -6.98
N GLY A 87 -17.03 -3.68 -7.73
CA GLY A 87 -15.78 -3.63 -8.48
C GLY A 87 -15.73 -2.38 -9.38
N GLY A 88 -14.55 -1.76 -9.50
CA GLY A 88 -14.35 -0.57 -10.35
C GLY A 88 -14.96 0.74 -9.81
N ILE A 89 -15.64 0.75 -8.67
CA ILE A 89 -16.26 1.98 -8.12
C ILE A 89 -15.25 3.01 -7.58
N GLY A 90 -13.95 2.69 -7.60
CA GLY A 90 -12.86 3.60 -7.23
C GLY A 90 -12.42 3.56 -5.76
N LYS A 91 -12.67 2.46 -5.02
CA LYS A 91 -12.31 2.33 -3.59
C LYS A 91 -10.83 2.60 -3.32
N THR A 92 -9.94 1.92 -4.04
CA THR A 92 -8.48 2.14 -4.00
C THR A 92 -8.12 3.61 -4.20
N GLN A 93 -8.76 4.28 -5.17
CA GLN A 93 -8.51 5.70 -5.46
C GLN A 93 -9.04 6.63 -4.37
N ILE A 94 -10.14 6.27 -3.69
CA ILE A 94 -10.63 7.00 -2.50
C ILE A 94 -9.60 6.90 -1.37
N CYS A 95 -9.05 5.71 -1.12
CA CYS A 95 -8.00 5.52 -0.11
C CYS A 95 -6.73 6.32 -0.46
N LEU A 96 -6.28 6.27 -1.72
CA LEU A 96 -5.12 7.05 -2.18
C LEU A 96 -5.36 8.55 -2.00
N LYS A 97 -6.55 9.05 -2.35
CA LYS A 97 -6.88 10.47 -2.16
C LYS A 97 -6.91 10.85 -0.68
N PHE A 98 -7.45 9.99 0.18
CA PHE A 98 -7.43 10.20 1.62
C PHE A 98 -6.00 10.26 2.17
N VAL A 99 -5.12 9.36 1.75
CA VAL A 99 -3.69 9.37 2.13
C VAL A 99 -3.02 10.66 1.67
N GLU A 100 -3.24 11.07 0.42
CA GLU A 100 -2.71 12.33 -0.13
C GLU A 100 -3.16 13.54 0.71
N GLU A 101 -4.46 13.63 1.03
CA GLU A 101 -5.02 14.76 1.79
C GLU A 101 -4.67 14.76 3.27
N MET A 102 -4.24 13.61 3.82
CA MET A 102 -3.90 13.43 5.24
C MET A 102 -2.43 13.04 5.44
N TYR A 103 -1.57 13.30 4.45
CA TYR A 103 -0.17 12.85 4.44
C TYR A 103 0.58 13.24 5.71
N ASP A 104 0.48 14.50 6.13
CA ASP A 104 1.16 15.01 7.33
C ASP A 104 0.59 14.49 8.65
N SER A 105 -0.52 13.75 8.62
CA SER A 105 -1.18 13.23 9.81
C SER A 105 -0.73 11.82 10.21
N PHE A 106 0.05 11.15 9.36
CA PHE A 106 0.56 9.81 9.61
C PHE A 106 2.08 9.80 9.52
N SER A 107 2.72 9.18 10.52
CA SER A 107 4.16 8.92 10.48
C SER A 107 4.53 7.90 9.41
N GLN A 108 3.65 6.92 9.17
CA GLN A 108 3.82 5.83 8.23
C GLN A 108 2.48 5.41 7.62
N VAL A 109 2.52 5.04 6.34
CA VAL A 109 1.40 4.42 5.63
C VAL A 109 1.85 3.07 5.10
N PHE A 110 1.19 2.01 5.53
CA PHE A 110 1.42 0.65 5.10
C PHE A 110 0.33 0.22 4.13
N TRP A 111 0.70 -0.09 2.90
CA TRP A 111 -0.23 -0.61 1.90
C TRP A 111 -0.02 -2.12 1.71
N VAL A 112 -1.06 -2.90 2.00
CA VAL A 112 -1.05 -4.36 1.92
C VAL A 112 -2.06 -4.79 0.87
N ASP A 113 -1.59 -5.53 -0.14
CA ASP A 113 -2.49 -6.29 -1.01
C ASP A 113 -3.02 -7.50 -0.23
N ALA A 114 -4.31 -7.47 0.04
CA ALA A 114 -5.05 -8.47 0.80
C ALA A 114 -5.84 -9.42 -0.12
N SER A 115 -5.45 -9.52 -1.39
CA SER A 115 -6.02 -10.47 -2.35
C SER A 115 -5.83 -11.95 -1.97
N SER A 116 -4.90 -12.27 -1.05
CA SER A 116 -4.67 -13.62 -0.53
C SER A 116 -3.83 -13.57 0.76
N SER A 117 -3.83 -14.64 1.55
CA SER A 117 -2.91 -14.76 2.70
C SER A 117 -1.44 -14.70 2.25
N GLY A 118 -1.12 -15.20 1.04
CA GLY A 118 0.23 -15.14 0.48
C GLY A 118 0.71 -13.71 0.21
N THR A 119 -0.16 -12.85 -0.34
CA THR A 119 0.16 -11.44 -0.63
C THR A 119 0.26 -10.62 0.65
N ILE A 120 -0.55 -10.91 1.67
CA ILE A 120 -0.40 -10.33 3.02
C ILE A 120 0.96 -10.70 3.62
N LEU A 121 1.31 -11.99 3.64
CA LEU A 121 2.58 -12.46 4.19
C LEU A 121 3.77 -11.85 3.44
N GLN A 122 3.68 -11.74 2.12
CA GLN A 122 4.72 -11.09 1.31
C GLN A 122 4.87 -9.61 1.67
N ALA A 123 3.77 -8.87 1.83
CA ALA A 123 3.79 -7.47 2.23
C ALA A 123 4.42 -7.30 3.63
N LEU A 124 4.05 -8.12 4.61
CA LEU A 124 4.61 -8.08 5.96
C LEU A 124 6.11 -8.43 5.98
N LYS A 125 6.56 -9.42 5.19
CA LYS A 125 7.99 -9.70 5.01
C LYS A 125 8.73 -8.50 4.42
N GLY A 126 8.15 -7.85 3.42
CA GLY A 126 8.69 -6.64 2.81
C GLY A 126 8.84 -5.51 3.82
N ILE A 127 7.83 -5.28 4.67
CA ILE A 127 7.91 -4.32 5.79
C ILE A 127 9.06 -4.71 6.72
N SER A 128 9.11 -5.96 7.17
CA SER A 128 10.16 -6.48 8.06
C SER A 128 11.58 -6.18 7.52
N GLN A 129 11.80 -6.46 6.24
CA GLN A 129 13.07 -6.19 5.56
C GLN A 129 13.39 -4.70 5.43
N SER A 130 12.37 -3.88 5.12
CA SER A 130 12.52 -2.42 4.94
C SER A 130 12.99 -1.70 6.20
N TYR A 131 12.62 -2.23 7.36
CA TYR A 131 13.02 -1.71 8.67
C TYR A 131 14.17 -2.51 9.31
N ALA A 132 14.90 -3.29 8.50
CA ALA A 132 16.05 -4.08 8.94
C ALA A 132 15.77 -4.99 10.14
N LEU A 133 14.56 -5.57 10.19
CA LEU A 133 14.19 -6.61 11.15
C LEU A 133 14.68 -7.98 10.65
N ASP A 134 14.13 -9.07 11.18
CA ASP A 134 14.51 -10.45 10.83
C ASP A 134 13.87 -10.98 9.53
N GLY A 135 13.07 -10.17 8.84
CA GLY A 135 12.37 -10.57 7.62
C GLY A 135 11.11 -11.41 7.85
N SER A 136 10.69 -11.63 9.10
CA SER A 136 9.46 -12.36 9.45
C SER A 136 8.22 -11.45 9.48
N PRO A 137 7.04 -11.96 9.10
CA PRO A 137 5.77 -11.25 9.30
C PRO A 137 5.48 -10.88 10.76
N GLU A 138 5.85 -11.76 11.69
CA GLU A 138 5.59 -11.61 13.12
C GLU A 138 6.37 -10.42 13.70
N SER A 139 7.64 -10.28 13.31
CA SER A 139 8.46 -9.12 13.70
C SER A 139 7.93 -7.82 13.09
N ALA A 140 7.43 -7.84 11.85
CA ALA A 140 6.79 -6.67 11.26
C ALA A 140 5.55 -6.24 12.06
N LEU A 141 4.65 -7.18 12.38
CA LEU A 141 3.45 -6.90 13.16
C LEU A 141 3.78 -6.40 14.58
N ARG A 142 4.77 -7.02 15.24
CA ARG A 142 5.25 -6.59 16.55
C ARG A 142 5.81 -5.18 16.50
N TRP A 143 6.59 -4.86 15.47
CA TRP A 143 7.18 -3.54 15.27
C TRP A 143 6.10 -2.49 14.98
N ILE A 144 5.16 -2.74 14.05
CA ILE A 144 4.02 -1.86 13.78
C ILE A 144 3.23 -1.60 15.07
N GLY A 145 2.96 -2.64 15.87
CA GLY A 145 2.25 -2.52 17.14
C GLY A 145 3.01 -1.76 18.23
N SER A 146 4.32 -1.55 18.07
CA SER A 146 5.16 -0.79 19.00
C SER A 146 5.29 0.70 18.65
N LEU A 147 4.78 1.13 17.49
CA LEU A 147 4.82 2.52 17.06
C LEU A 147 3.96 3.39 18.00
N SER A 148 4.56 4.44 18.56
CA SER A 148 3.87 5.44 19.38
C SER A 148 3.16 6.52 18.56
N GLU A 149 3.64 6.75 17.34
CA GLU A 149 3.10 7.73 16.41
C GLU A 149 1.91 7.18 15.63
N ASN A 150 1.04 8.07 15.16
CA ASN A 150 -0.08 7.69 14.31
C ASN A 150 0.43 7.04 13.03
N TYR A 151 -0.06 5.84 12.71
CA TYR A 151 0.21 5.14 11.47
C TYR A 151 -1.10 4.71 10.81
N LEU A 152 -1.06 4.47 9.50
CA LEU A 152 -2.18 3.96 8.73
C LEU A 152 -1.81 2.63 8.09
N LEU A 153 -2.67 1.62 8.23
CA LEU A 153 -2.52 0.32 7.59
C LEU A 153 -3.75 0.08 6.70
N ILE A 154 -3.51 -0.06 5.39
CA ILE A 154 -4.53 -0.22 4.35
C ILE A 154 -4.44 -1.65 3.81
N PHE A 155 -5.53 -2.39 3.93
CA PHE A 155 -5.71 -3.69 3.26
C PHE A 155 -6.59 -3.49 2.03
N ASP A 156 -5.99 -3.52 0.83
CA ASP A 156 -6.72 -3.41 -0.44
C ASP A 156 -7.06 -4.81 -0.99
N ASN A 157 -8.15 -4.96 -1.74
CA ASN A 157 -8.63 -6.25 -2.27
C ASN A 157 -8.92 -7.35 -1.22
N ALA A 158 -9.39 -6.97 -0.02
CA ALA A 158 -9.68 -7.91 1.07
C ALA A 158 -11.02 -8.67 0.95
N ASP A 159 -11.54 -8.88 -0.26
CA ASP A 159 -12.90 -9.42 -0.49
C ASP A 159 -12.99 -10.95 -0.56
N VAL A 160 -11.86 -11.65 -0.66
CA VAL A 160 -11.81 -13.11 -0.85
C VAL A 160 -11.36 -13.88 0.40
N LEU A 161 -10.96 -13.18 1.47
CA LEU A 161 -10.42 -13.80 2.68
C LEU A 161 -11.53 -14.20 3.64
N SER A 162 -11.55 -15.48 4.01
CA SER A 162 -12.37 -15.97 5.11
C SER A 162 -11.69 -15.75 6.47
N PRO A 163 -12.45 -15.69 7.58
CA PRO A 163 -11.85 -15.60 8.91
C PRO A 163 -10.84 -16.73 9.21
N ALA A 164 -11.11 -17.94 8.72
CA ALA A 164 -10.24 -19.10 8.93
C ALA A 164 -8.88 -19.00 8.20
N GLU A 165 -8.77 -18.18 7.15
CA GLU A 165 -7.51 -17.94 6.43
C GLU A 165 -6.65 -16.86 7.10
N LEU A 166 -7.19 -16.19 8.14
CA LEU A 166 -6.58 -15.10 8.88
C LEU A 166 -6.23 -15.46 10.34
N GLU A 167 -6.65 -16.65 10.81
CA GLU A 167 -6.27 -17.23 12.11
C GLU A 167 -4.94 -18.00 12.03
#